data_AF-A0A496T4R5-F1
#
_entry.id   AF-A0A496T4R5-F1
#
_cell.length_a   1.000
_cell.length_b   1.000
_cell.length_c   1.000
_cell.angle_alpha   90.00
_cell.angle_beta   90.00
_cell.angle_gamma   90.00
#
_symmetry.space_group_name_H-M   'P 1'
#
loop_
_entity.id
_entity.type
_entity.pdbx_description
1 polymer ?
#
loop_
_entity_poly.entity_id
_entity_poly.type
_entity_poly.pdbx_seq_one_letter_code
_entity_poly.pdbx_strand_id
1 'polypeptide(L)'
;MKTDIQKGTTNRRFSRIYIGLASPDKILEWSHGEVLKPETINYRSYKPEKDGLFCEKIFGPVKDYECHCGKYKRIRYKGIVCDRCGVEVTTKSVRRERMGHITLAVPVVHIWFWKSLPSKISYILGLSIKDLEKIIYYESYVVIQPGNSGLKEKELINEDEYYRLMSEFGAESDGKDSEDEFVAKTGGEAILELLKRVDIEQLSSELRAQARVETSFQRKMEILKRLKVIEAFKPRDEGRVNKPEWMVLTVLPVIPPELRPLVPLEGGRFATSDLNDLYRRVIIRNNRLKKLMEIRAPEVILKNERRMLQEAVDSLLDNGRKTVAVRSDGNRALKSLSDMLKGKQGRFRQNLLGKRIDYSGRSVIVVGPELKIHECGLPKEMALELFKPFVINRLVERGLVKTVKSAKKLVERKGPEVWDILEEVIEDHPVMLNRAPTLHRLGIQAFQPVLVEGKAIRIHPLVCAAFNADFDGDQMAVHIPLSYEAQAEAAVLMLASHNVLSPAHGKPLAIPSQDMVIGCYYLTKVKPGELGE
;
A
#
# COMPACT_ATOMS: atom_id res chain seq x y z
N MET A 1 -41.92 18.97 -1.17
CA MET A 1 -40.47 19.20 -0.96
C MET A 1 -39.85 17.90 -0.48
N LYS A 2 -39.19 17.18 -1.40
CA LYS A 2 -38.54 15.89 -1.12
C LYS A 2 -37.27 16.16 -0.30
N THR A 3 -37.19 15.53 0.87
CA THR A 3 -36.02 15.47 1.73
C THR A 3 -34.90 14.67 1.06
N ASP A 4 -33.82 15.36 0.70
CA ASP A 4 -32.53 14.77 0.36
C ASP A 4 -31.94 14.09 1.59
N ILE A 5 -32.25 12.81 1.75
CA ILE A 5 -31.56 11.92 2.66
C ILE A 5 -30.14 11.75 2.12
N GLN A 6 -29.19 12.32 2.86
CA GLN A 6 -27.76 12.25 2.63
C GLN A 6 -27.33 10.83 2.25
N LYS A 7 -26.72 10.72 1.07
CA LYS A 7 -26.00 9.55 0.55
C LYS A 7 -24.99 9.07 1.61
N GLY A 8 -25.41 8.10 2.43
CA GLY A 8 -24.48 7.20 3.11
C GLY A 8 -23.69 6.47 2.02
N THR A 9 -22.36 6.54 2.12
CA THR A 9 -21.35 5.75 1.39
C THR A 9 -21.95 4.82 0.33
N THR A 10 -22.24 5.38 -0.85
CA THR A 10 -22.53 4.56 -2.03
C THR A 10 -21.30 3.69 -2.25
N ASN A 11 -21.45 2.40 -1.97
CA ASN A 11 -20.51 1.37 -2.39
C ASN A 11 -20.53 1.38 -3.92
N ARG A 12 -19.81 2.33 -4.54
CA ARG A 12 -19.68 2.47 -5.99
C ARG A 12 -18.93 1.23 -6.42
N ARG A 13 -19.67 0.16 -6.73
CA ARG A 13 -19.16 -1.03 -7.38
C ARG A 13 -18.53 -0.56 -8.70
N PHE A 14 -17.22 -0.47 -8.70
CA PHE A 14 -16.45 -0.21 -9.90
C PHE A 14 -16.19 -1.56 -10.59
N SER A 15 -16.33 -1.60 -11.90
CA SER A 15 -16.00 -2.78 -12.72
C SER A 15 -14.57 -2.73 -13.25
N ARG A 16 -13.94 -1.55 -13.25
CA ARG A 16 -12.61 -1.30 -13.82
C ARG A 16 -11.84 -0.33 -12.94
N ILE A 17 -10.54 -0.58 -12.79
CA ILE A 17 -9.56 0.34 -12.19
C ILE A 17 -8.62 0.77 -13.31
N TYR A 18 -8.36 2.07 -13.40
CA TYR A 18 -7.34 2.62 -14.31
C TYR A 18 -6.26 3.33 -13.50
N ILE A 19 -5.08 3.44 -14.09
CA ILE A 19 -3.96 4.23 -13.56
C ILE A 19 -3.48 5.19 -14.66
N GLY A 20 -3.28 6.44 -14.27
CA GLY A 20 -2.80 7.50 -15.15
C GLY A 20 -1.87 8.44 -14.39
N LEU A 21 -1.22 9.35 -15.12
CA LEU A 21 -0.41 10.40 -14.52
C LEU A 21 -1.34 11.45 -13.90
N ALA A 22 -0.97 11.95 -12.72
CA ALA A 22 -1.69 13.02 -12.06
C ALA A 22 -1.16 14.37 -12.56
N SER A 23 -2.02 15.21 -13.14
CA SER A 23 -1.66 16.58 -13.45
C SER A 23 -1.50 17.41 -12.16
N PRO A 24 -0.75 18.52 -12.18
CA PRO A 24 -0.67 19.44 -11.04
C PRO A 24 -2.06 19.89 -10.56
N ASP A 25 -2.96 20.21 -11.49
CA ASP A 25 -4.33 20.62 -11.18
C ASP A 25 -5.12 19.50 -10.49
N LYS A 26 -4.93 18.25 -10.92
CA LYS A 26 -5.55 17.09 -10.29
C LYS A 26 -5.05 16.85 -8.87
N ILE A 27 -3.76 17.08 -8.63
CA ILE A 27 -3.16 16.99 -7.29
C ILE A 27 -3.75 18.08 -6.38
N LEU A 28 -3.96 19.30 -6.90
CA LEU A 28 -4.61 20.39 -6.17
C LEU A 28 -6.07 20.09 -5.88
N GLU A 29 -6.81 19.48 -6.82
CA GLU A 29 -8.21 19.05 -6.62
C GLU A 29 -8.36 18.03 -5.49
N TRP A 30 -7.40 17.11 -5.34
CA TRP A 30 -7.39 16.16 -4.21
C TRP A 30 -7.04 16.81 -2.87
N SER A 31 -6.39 17.96 -2.92
CA SER A 31 -5.85 18.60 -1.74
C SER A 31 -6.90 19.40 -0.98
N HIS A 32 -6.87 19.29 0.34
CA HIS A 32 -7.71 20.07 1.24
C HIS A 32 -6.95 21.24 1.89
N GLY A 33 -5.70 21.46 1.51
CA GLY A 33 -4.88 22.57 1.98
C GLY A 33 -3.38 22.35 1.79
N GLU A 34 -2.64 23.46 1.81
CA GLU A 34 -1.19 23.46 1.68
C GLU A 34 -0.50 23.28 3.04
N VAL A 35 0.51 22.40 3.09
CA VAL A 35 1.37 22.23 4.27
C VAL A 35 2.58 23.15 4.15
N LEU A 36 2.63 24.18 4.99
CA LEU A 36 3.70 25.18 4.98
C LEU A 36 4.81 24.86 5.97
N LYS A 37 4.46 24.19 7.07
CA LYS A 37 5.30 24.04 8.25
C LYS A 37 5.75 22.58 8.44
N PRO A 38 7.04 22.31 8.73
CA PRO A 38 7.51 20.94 8.96
C PRO A 38 7.07 20.37 10.32
N GLU A 39 6.57 21.21 11.23
CA GLU A 39 6.16 20.78 12.57
C GLU A 39 4.98 19.80 12.53
N THR A 40 4.95 18.89 13.50
CA THR A 40 3.93 17.84 13.59
C THR A 40 2.93 18.13 14.71
N ILE A 41 3.37 18.00 15.96
CA ILE A 41 2.59 18.24 17.16
C ILE A 41 3.35 19.16 18.11
N ASN A 42 2.61 19.90 18.92
CA ASN A 42 3.17 20.72 19.97
C ASN A 42 3.67 19.82 21.12
N TYR A 43 4.91 20.04 21.57
CA TYR A 43 5.53 19.21 22.60
C TYR A 43 4.89 19.36 24.00
N ARG A 44 4.22 20.49 24.30
CA ARG A 44 3.55 20.71 25.60
C ARG A 44 2.11 20.24 25.60
N SER A 45 1.35 20.61 24.57
CA SER A 45 -0.09 20.34 24.52
C SER A 45 -0.46 19.05 23.80
N TYR A 46 0.49 18.42 23.11
CA TYR A 46 0.29 17.25 22.22
C TYR A 46 -0.76 17.47 21.13
N LYS A 47 -1.16 18.72 20.88
CA LYS A 47 -2.09 19.09 19.82
C LYS A 47 -1.35 19.27 18.50
N PRO A 48 -1.98 18.96 17.35
CA PRO A 48 -1.39 19.24 16.05
C PRO A 48 -1.09 20.72 15.84
N GLU A 49 0.05 21.01 15.22
CA GLU A 49 0.45 22.38 14.88
C GLU A 49 -0.35 22.91 13.68
N LYS A 50 -0.57 24.23 13.68
CA LYS A 50 -1.27 24.92 12.57
C LYS A 50 -0.37 24.94 11.33
N ASP A 51 -0.95 24.63 10.17
CA ASP A 51 -0.30 24.54 8.85
C ASP A 51 0.85 23.50 8.78
N GLY A 52 0.98 22.66 9.81
CA GLY A 52 1.96 21.59 9.91
C GLY A 52 1.49 20.26 9.31
N LEU A 53 2.33 19.24 9.41
CA LEU A 53 2.10 17.91 8.83
C LEU A 53 0.89 17.16 9.41
N PHE A 54 0.36 17.58 10.57
CA PHE A 54 -0.81 16.96 11.21
C PHE A 54 -1.99 17.91 11.35
N CYS A 55 -1.92 19.08 10.71
CA CYS A 55 -2.87 20.18 10.86
C CYS A 55 -4.34 19.73 10.72
N GLU A 56 -5.16 20.09 11.71
CA GLU A 56 -6.58 19.75 11.71
C GLU A 56 -7.40 20.50 10.66
N LYS A 57 -6.95 21.70 10.26
CA LYS A 57 -7.61 22.48 9.18
C LYS A 57 -7.52 21.75 7.84
N ILE A 58 -6.36 21.16 7.54
CA ILE A 58 -6.09 20.48 6.26
C ILE A 58 -6.68 19.07 6.28
N PHE A 59 -6.33 18.28 7.31
CA PHE A 59 -6.63 16.85 7.32
C PHE A 59 -7.94 16.49 8.03
N GLY A 60 -8.56 17.42 8.76
CA GLY A 60 -9.78 17.19 9.56
C GLY A 60 -9.52 17.02 11.06
N PRO A 61 -10.57 16.92 11.88
CA PRO A 61 -10.48 16.99 13.34
C PRO A 61 -9.92 15.72 13.99
N VAL A 62 -9.20 15.86 15.12
CA VAL A 62 -8.64 14.71 15.86
C VAL A 62 -9.71 13.91 16.61
N LYS A 63 -10.80 14.58 17.00
CA LYS A 63 -11.93 14.01 17.74
C LYS A 63 -13.22 14.16 16.93
N ASP A 64 -14.13 13.20 17.07
CA ASP A 64 -15.40 13.22 16.35
C ASP A 64 -16.26 14.44 16.77
N TYR A 65 -16.69 15.21 15.76
CA TYR A 65 -17.58 16.36 15.94
C TYR A 65 -17.06 17.41 16.94
N GLU A 66 -15.74 17.61 17.01
CA GLU A 66 -15.10 18.61 17.85
C GLU A 66 -14.02 19.35 17.06
N CYS A 67 -14.06 20.69 17.06
CA CYS A 67 -13.01 21.51 16.47
C CYS A 67 -11.79 21.65 17.40
N HIS A 68 -10.61 21.95 16.84
CA HIS A 68 -9.34 22.05 17.57
C HIS A 68 -9.37 22.95 18.84
N CYS A 69 -10.07 24.10 18.76
CA CYS A 69 -10.17 25.05 19.86
C CYS A 69 -11.27 24.72 20.88
N GLY A 70 -12.15 23.76 20.57
CA GLY A 70 -13.27 23.38 21.43
C GLY A 70 -14.46 24.35 21.44
N LYS A 71 -14.50 25.40 20.59
CA LYS A 71 -15.66 26.31 20.45
C LYS A 71 -16.92 25.55 20.02
N TYR A 72 -16.81 24.75 18.96
CA TYR A 72 -17.87 23.89 18.45
C TYR A 72 -17.61 22.43 18.86
N LYS A 73 -18.58 21.85 19.56
CA LYS A 73 -18.56 20.47 20.06
C LYS A 73 -19.93 19.81 19.85
N ARG A 74 -19.91 18.50 19.63
CA ARG A 74 -21.08 17.62 19.41
C ARG A 74 -21.64 17.71 17.99
N ILE A 75 -22.41 16.68 17.63
CA ILE A 75 -22.96 16.45 16.29
C ILE A 75 -23.83 17.58 15.73
N ARG A 76 -24.40 18.43 16.59
CA ARG A 76 -25.26 19.56 16.18
C ARG A 76 -24.56 20.58 15.27
N TYR A 77 -23.23 20.67 15.34
CA TYR A 77 -22.45 21.59 14.51
C TYR A 77 -21.78 20.90 13.31
N LYS A 78 -22.23 19.69 12.94
CA LYS A 78 -21.70 18.93 11.81
C LYS A 78 -21.69 19.80 10.54
N GLY A 79 -20.54 19.86 9.87
CA GLY A 79 -20.35 20.62 8.63
C GLY A 79 -20.02 22.10 8.81
N ILE A 80 -20.01 22.63 10.04
CA ILE A 80 -19.63 24.01 10.31
C ILE A 80 -18.10 24.12 10.39
N VAL A 81 -17.53 25.09 9.68
CA VAL A 81 -16.12 25.47 9.78
C VAL A 81 -15.95 26.49 10.89
N CYS A 82 -15.03 26.22 11.82
CA CYS A 82 -14.86 27.06 13.00
C CYS A 82 -14.15 28.39 12.69
N ASP A 83 -14.78 29.54 12.97
CA ASP A 83 -14.21 30.87 12.72
C ASP A 83 -12.85 31.12 13.42
N ARG A 84 -12.61 30.48 14.57
CA ARG A 84 -11.38 30.69 15.36
C ARG A 84 -10.19 29.86 14.88
N CYS A 85 -10.44 28.62 14.45
CA CYS A 85 -9.37 27.66 14.12
C CYS A 85 -9.40 27.15 12.68
N GLY A 86 -10.45 27.45 11.91
CA GLY A 86 -10.64 26.99 10.54
C GLY A 86 -10.90 25.49 10.40
N VAL A 87 -11.07 24.75 11.50
CA VAL A 87 -11.31 23.30 11.47
C VAL A 87 -12.80 23.03 11.25
N GLU A 88 -13.08 22.20 10.26
CA GLU A 88 -14.42 21.69 9.98
C GLU A 88 -14.84 20.63 11.00
N VAL A 89 -16.04 20.77 11.55
CA VAL A 89 -16.61 19.82 12.51
C VAL A 89 -17.18 18.62 11.74
N THR A 90 -16.41 17.54 11.70
CA THR A 90 -16.76 16.27 11.03
C THR A 90 -16.25 15.08 11.84
N THR A 91 -16.37 13.85 11.31
CA THR A 91 -15.82 12.64 11.93
C THR A 91 -14.31 12.60 11.78
N LYS A 92 -13.63 11.97 12.73
CA LYS A 92 -12.17 11.76 12.68
C LYS A 92 -11.75 10.91 11.48
N SER A 93 -12.63 10.02 11.01
CA SER A 93 -12.35 9.11 9.88
C SER A 93 -11.87 9.83 8.61
N VAL A 94 -12.28 11.08 8.39
CA VAL A 94 -11.83 11.87 7.23
C VAL A 94 -10.31 12.08 7.22
N ARG A 95 -9.63 12.01 8.38
CA ARG A 95 -8.16 12.13 8.49
C ARG A 95 -7.40 10.98 7.84
N ARG A 96 -8.10 9.92 7.44
CA ARG A 96 -7.56 8.81 6.65
C ARG A 96 -7.67 9.05 5.15
N GLU A 97 -8.55 9.94 4.72
CA GLU A 97 -8.93 10.14 3.31
C GLU A 97 -8.41 11.47 2.77
N ARG A 98 -8.43 12.54 3.57
CA ARG A 98 -8.03 13.89 3.14
C ARG A 98 -6.52 13.98 2.90
N MET A 99 -6.16 14.42 1.70
CA MET A 99 -4.77 14.69 1.32
C MET A 99 -4.44 16.17 1.47
N GLY A 100 -3.16 16.46 1.70
CA GLY A 100 -2.61 17.81 1.64
C GLY A 100 -1.71 17.96 0.41
N HIS A 101 -1.16 19.14 0.17
CA HIS A 101 -0.13 19.34 -0.85
C HIS A 101 0.98 20.27 -0.36
N ILE A 102 2.10 20.26 -1.07
CA ILE A 102 3.22 21.19 -0.92
C ILE A 102 3.49 21.79 -2.30
N THR A 103 3.45 23.11 -2.40
CA THR A 103 3.86 23.82 -3.61
C THR A 103 5.39 23.91 -3.64
N LEU A 104 6.01 23.24 -4.61
CA LEU A 104 7.46 23.26 -4.76
C LEU A 104 7.91 24.61 -5.32
N ALA A 105 9.02 25.13 -4.81
CA ALA A 105 9.58 26.41 -5.26
C ALA A 105 10.12 26.32 -6.71
N VAL A 106 10.60 25.14 -7.09
CA VAL A 106 11.16 24.82 -8.40
C VAL A 106 10.61 23.45 -8.82
N PRO A 107 10.29 23.22 -10.11
CA PRO A 107 9.89 21.91 -10.62
C PRO A 107 10.95 20.82 -10.32
N VAL A 108 10.48 19.65 -9.88
CA VAL A 108 11.32 18.51 -9.49
C VAL A 108 10.99 17.32 -10.36
N VAL A 109 12.00 16.69 -10.97
CA VAL A 109 11.78 15.54 -11.85
C VAL A 109 11.48 14.29 -11.01
N HIS A 110 10.39 13.59 -11.29
CA HIS A 110 10.04 12.42 -10.51
C HIS A 110 10.98 11.23 -10.80
N ILE A 111 11.67 10.72 -9.76
CA ILE A 111 12.71 9.68 -9.85
C ILE A 111 12.33 8.44 -10.67
N TRP A 112 11.09 7.95 -10.54
CA TRP A 112 10.63 6.78 -11.29
C TRP A 112 10.70 6.93 -12.82
N PHE A 113 10.51 8.13 -13.38
CA PHE A 113 10.41 8.28 -14.83
C PHE A 113 11.77 8.40 -15.52
N TRP A 114 12.81 8.88 -14.83
CA TRP A 114 14.15 9.00 -15.41
C TRP A 114 15.14 7.90 -14.96
N LYS A 115 15.00 7.37 -13.73
CA LYS A 115 15.94 6.37 -13.17
C LYS A 115 15.45 4.92 -13.30
N SER A 116 14.17 4.69 -13.60
CA SER A 116 13.65 3.34 -13.86
C SER A 116 13.96 2.90 -15.28
N LEU A 117 14.32 1.63 -15.49
CA LEU A 117 14.54 1.05 -16.81
C LEU A 117 13.24 0.42 -17.33
N PRO A 118 12.80 0.70 -18.56
CA PRO A 118 13.28 1.75 -19.49
C PRO A 118 12.98 3.17 -18.97
N SER A 119 13.88 4.13 -19.19
CA SER A 119 13.75 5.52 -18.74
C SER A 119 12.86 6.32 -19.68
N LYS A 120 11.69 6.75 -19.20
CA LYS A 120 10.62 7.30 -20.04
C LYS A 120 11.01 8.68 -20.57
N ILE A 121 11.59 9.52 -19.70
CA ILE A 121 12.08 10.85 -20.07
C ILE A 121 13.25 10.75 -21.07
N SER A 122 14.17 9.80 -20.86
CA SER A 122 15.28 9.53 -21.78
C SER A 122 14.78 9.15 -23.17
N TYR A 123 13.84 8.20 -23.28
CA TYR A 123 13.28 7.81 -24.57
C TYR A 123 12.48 8.95 -25.24
N ILE A 124 11.76 9.78 -24.50
CA ILE A 124 11.03 10.91 -25.11
C ILE A 124 12.03 11.93 -25.67
N LEU A 125 12.96 12.40 -24.84
CA LEU A 125 13.90 13.47 -25.22
C LEU A 125 15.01 13.00 -26.16
N GLY A 126 15.34 11.71 -26.19
CA GLY A 126 16.48 11.17 -26.94
C GLY A 126 17.83 11.38 -26.25
N LEU A 127 17.83 11.67 -24.95
CA LEU A 127 19.02 11.91 -24.14
C LEU A 127 19.43 10.64 -23.38
N SER A 128 20.72 10.44 -23.15
CA SER A 128 21.19 9.34 -22.32
C SER A 128 20.81 9.55 -20.84
N ILE A 129 20.72 8.46 -20.06
CA ILE A 129 20.40 8.55 -18.62
C ILE A 129 21.47 9.36 -17.87
N LYS A 130 22.74 9.27 -18.29
CA LYS A 130 23.85 10.02 -17.69
C LYS A 130 23.72 11.52 -17.95
N ASP A 131 23.34 11.90 -19.17
CA ASP A 131 23.15 13.30 -19.54
C ASP A 131 21.96 13.90 -18.79
N LEU A 132 20.86 13.14 -18.65
CA LEU A 132 19.74 13.53 -17.81
C LEU A 132 20.14 13.70 -16.34
N GLU A 133 20.97 12.80 -15.80
CA GLU A 133 21.44 12.92 -14.42
C GLU A 133 22.25 14.20 -14.21
N LYS A 134 23.14 14.55 -15.14
CA LYS A 134 23.89 15.82 -15.12
C LYS A 134 22.98 17.04 -15.16
N ILE A 135 21.93 17.03 -15.99
CA ILE A 135 20.99 18.16 -16.08
C ILE A 135 20.16 18.26 -14.78
N ILE A 136 19.60 17.15 -14.30
CA ILE A 136 18.68 17.12 -13.14
C ILE A 136 19.39 17.55 -11.84
N TYR A 137 20.65 17.15 -11.65
CA TYR A 137 21.43 17.51 -10.47
C TYR A 137 22.25 18.79 -10.63
N TYR A 138 21.92 19.60 -11.64
CA TYR A 138 22.51 20.93 -11.88
C TYR A 138 24.02 20.88 -12.16
N GLU A 139 24.54 19.86 -12.84
CA GLU A 139 25.96 19.81 -13.25
C GLU A 139 26.19 20.49 -14.60
N SER A 140 25.25 20.32 -15.54
CA SER A 140 25.34 20.87 -16.90
C SER A 140 24.05 21.61 -17.27
N TYR A 141 24.16 22.50 -18.26
CA TYR A 141 23.01 23.15 -18.89
C TYR A 141 22.64 22.39 -20.16
N VAL A 142 21.37 22.46 -20.54
CA VAL A 142 20.87 21.93 -21.80
C VAL A 142 20.31 23.06 -22.65
N VAL A 143 20.69 23.09 -23.92
CA VAL A 143 20.20 24.06 -24.89
C VAL A 143 18.74 23.75 -25.19
N ILE A 144 17.86 24.68 -24.86
CA ILE A 144 16.43 24.61 -25.17
C ILE A 144 16.17 25.29 -26.51
N GLN A 145 16.79 26.45 -26.72
CA GLN A 145 16.71 27.21 -27.95
C GLN A 145 18.12 27.62 -28.37
N PRO A 146 18.61 27.12 -29.52
CA PRO A 146 19.99 27.38 -29.93
C PRO A 146 20.21 28.80 -30.47
N GLY A 147 19.18 29.48 -30.98
CA GLY A 147 19.31 30.80 -31.60
C GLY A 147 20.47 30.85 -32.62
N ASN A 148 21.27 31.91 -32.57
CA ASN A 148 22.44 32.11 -33.44
C ASN A 148 23.75 31.50 -32.92
N SER A 149 23.73 30.72 -31.84
CA SER A 149 24.94 30.17 -31.19
C SER A 149 25.66 29.07 -31.98
N GLY A 150 25.01 28.50 -33.01
CA GLY A 150 25.54 27.36 -33.77
C GLY A 150 25.44 25.99 -33.06
N LEU A 151 24.88 25.96 -31.85
CA LEU A 151 24.63 24.72 -31.10
C LEU A 151 23.35 24.02 -31.57
N LYS A 152 23.20 22.74 -31.21
CA LYS A 152 21.97 21.98 -31.47
C LYS A 152 21.04 22.00 -30.26
N GLU A 153 19.73 21.89 -30.53
CA GLU A 153 18.76 21.65 -29.47
C GLU A 153 19.12 20.36 -28.70
N LYS A 154 18.99 20.40 -27.37
CA LYS A 154 19.32 19.30 -26.44
C LYS A 154 20.81 18.99 -26.29
N GLU A 155 21.68 19.83 -26.85
CA GLU A 155 23.11 19.74 -26.59
C GLU A 155 23.42 20.17 -25.15
N LEU A 156 24.38 19.48 -24.52
CA LEU A 156 24.80 19.78 -23.16
C LEU A 156 26.00 20.71 -23.21
N ILE A 157 25.95 21.78 -22.43
CA ILE A 157 27.01 22.75 -22.29
C ILE A 157 27.46 22.86 -20.84
N ASN A 158 28.75 23.14 -20.66
CA ASN A 158 29.32 23.36 -19.34
C ASN A 158 29.01 24.78 -18.84
N GLU A 159 29.26 25.03 -17.55
CA GLU A 159 29.01 26.32 -16.92
C GLU A 159 29.82 27.46 -17.56
N ASP A 160 31.10 27.23 -17.88
CA ASP A 160 31.95 28.23 -18.53
C ASP A 160 31.54 28.52 -19.99
N GLU A 161 30.98 27.53 -20.68
CA GLU A 161 30.43 27.70 -22.04
C GLU A 161 29.10 28.45 -21.98
N TYR A 162 28.25 28.12 -21.00
CA TYR A 162 27.00 28.81 -20.77
C TYR A 162 27.22 30.32 -20.57
N TYR A 163 28.12 30.73 -19.67
CA TYR A 163 28.35 32.16 -19.44
C TYR A 163 28.93 32.87 -20.67
N ARG A 164 29.82 32.21 -21.43
CA ARG A 164 30.36 32.76 -22.69
C ARG A 164 29.26 32.99 -23.72
N LEU A 165 28.48 31.97 -24.02
CA LEU A 165 27.38 32.05 -25.00
C LEU A 165 26.27 32.99 -24.55
N MET A 166 26.00 33.05 -23.25
CA MET A 166 25.02 33.97 -22.69
C MET A 166 25.49 35.43 -22.77
N SER A 167 26.80 35.69 -22.76
CA SER A 167 27.38 37.02 -22.93
C SER A 167 27.44 37.44 -24.40
N GLU A 168 27.67 36.49 -25.30
CA GLU A 168 27.80 36.72 -26.75
C GLU A 168 26.45 36.80 -27.47
N PHE A 169 25.49 35.96 -27.08
CA PHE A 169 24.20 35.76 -27.78
C PHE A 169 22.98 35.98 -26.88
N GLY A 170 23.18 36.44 -25.65
CA GLY A 170 22.08 36.75 -24.74
C GLY A 170 21.43 38.08 -25.03
N ALA A 171 20.10 38.09 -25.05
CA ALA A 171 19.34 39.31 -25.22
C ALA A 171 19.34 40.14 -23.93
N GLU A 172 19.73 41.42 -24.01
CA GLU A 172 19.29 42.43 -23.05
C GLU A 172 17.80 42.70 -23.30
N SER A 173 16.95 41.91 -22.63
CA SER A 173 15.57 42.21 -22.21
C SER A 173 14.80 43.25 -23.06
N ASP A 174 14.07 42.80 -24.08
CA ASP A 174 12.95 43.57 -24.62
C ASP A 174 11.75 42.66 -24.99
N GLY A 175 11.32 41.85 -24.02
CA GLY A 175 9.93 41.40 -23.84
C GLY A 175 9.19 40.70 -24.99
N LYS A 176 9.87 40.34 -26.08
CA LYS A 176 9.32 39.56 -27.20
C LYS A 176 10.15 38.30 -27.34
N ASP A 177 9.49 37.15 -27.24
CA ASP A 177 10.06 35.83 -27.56
C ASP A 177 10.52 35.82 -29.03
N SER A 178 11.73 36.34 -29.31
CA SER A 178 12.35 36.21 -30.63
C SER A 178 12.94 34.82 -30.76
N GLU A 179 12.64 34.11 -31.85
CA GLU A 179 13.17 32.78 -32.16
C GLU A 179 14.71 32.74 -32.19
N ASP A 180 15.36 33.91 -32.31
CA ASP A 180 16.81 34.08 -32.39
C ASP A 180 17.55 34.10 -31.03
N GLU A 181 16.83 34.12 -29.90
CA GLU A 181 17.45 34.16 -28.57
C GLU A 181 18.04 32.81 -28.15
N PHE A 182 19.27 32.82 -27.62
CA PHE A 182 19.88 31.65 -27.03
C PHE A 182 19.33 31.40 -25.62
N VAL A 183 18.66 30.26 -25.43
CA VAL A 183 18.09 29.85 -24.13
C VAL A 183 18.63 28.48 -23.75
N ALA A 184 19.40 28.45 -22.67
CA ALA A 184 19.83 27.22 -22.01
C ALA A 184 19.43 27.24 -20.53
N LYS A 185 18.92 26.11 -20.03
CA LYS A 185 18.51 25.98 -18.62
C LYS A 185 19.07 24.69 -18.03
N THR A 186 18.94 24.55 -16.72
CA THR A 186 19.36 23.35 -15.99
C THR A 186 18.29 22.91 -14.98
N GLY A 187 18.41 21.70 -14.45
CA GLY A 187 17.49 21.15 -13.46
C GLY A 187 16.12 20.72 -14.00
N GLY A 188 15.14 20.66 -13.10
CA GLY A 188 13.78 20.23 -13.44
C GLY A 188 13.02 21.22 -14.32
N GLU A 189 13.37 22.51 -14.29
CA GLU A 189 12.81 23.53 -15.18
C GLU A 189 13.16 23.26 -16.64
N ALA A 190 14.43 22.91 -16.90
CA ALA A 190 14.88 22.58 -18.25
C ALA A 190 14.17 21.35 -18.81
N ILE A 191 14.06 20.29 -18.01
CA ILE A 191 13.35 19.07 -18.41
C ILE A 191 11.86 19.34 -18.63
N LEU A 192 11.23 20.17 -17.79
CA LEU A 192 9.82 20.54 -17.96
C LEU A 192 9.59 21.27 -19.28
N GLU A 193 10.45 22.22 -19.63
CA GLU A 193 10.32 23.00 -20.87
C GLU A 193 10.59 22.15 -22.11
N LEU A 194 11.64 21.32 -22.09
CA LEU A 194 11.92 20.38 -23.17
C LEU A 194 10.74 19.41 -23.39
N LEU A 195 10.12 18.89 -22.32
CA LEU A 195 8.98 18.00 -22.44
C LEU A 195 7.73 18.70 -22.98
N LYS A 196 7.53 19.99 -22.68
CA LYS A 196 6.41 20.79 -23.22
C LYS A 196 6.54 21.05 -24.71
N ARG A 197 7.78 21.19 -25.23
CA ARG A 197 8.04 21.44 -26.66
C ARG A 197 7.90 20.18 -27.53
N VAL A 198 7.85 18.98 -26.94
CA VAL A 198 7.79 17.73 -27.69
C VAL A 198 6.37 17.45 -28.20
N ASP A 199 6.20 17.45 -29.52
CA ASP A 199 5.01 16.89 -30.17
C ASP A 199 5.12 15.36 -30.30
N ILE A 200 4.23 14.66 -29.59
CA ILE A 200 4.18 13.19 -29.53
C ILE A 200 3.73 12.58 -30.86
N GLU A 201 2.84 13.25 -31.60
CA GLU A 201 2.30 12.76 -32.86
C GLU A 201 3.34 12.86 -33.97
N GLN A 202 4.00 14.01 -34.07
CA GLN A 202 5.09 14.24 -35.00
C GLN A 202 6.25 13.28 -34.73
N LEU A 203 6.73 13.21 -33.48
CA LEU A 203 7.85 12.34 -33.10
C LEU A 203 7.55 10.85 -33.34
N SER A 204 6.30 10.41 -33.12
CA SER A 204 5.88 9.06 -33.43
C SER A 204 5.96 8.75 -34.93
N SER A 205 5.59 9.71 -35.78
CA SER A 205 5.62 9.56 -37.24
C SER A 205 7.06 9.53 -37.77
N GLU A 206 7.92 10.40 -37.25
CA GLU A 206 9.36 10.42 -37.54
C GLU A 206 10.04 9.11 -37.17
N LEU A 207 9.82 8.60 -35.95
CA LEU A 207 10.43 7.35 -35.51
C LEU A 207 9.95 6.14 -36.31
N ARG A 208 8.68 6.12 -36.74
CA ARG A 208 8.17 5.06 -37.65
C ARG A 208 8.85 5.11 -39.02
N ALA A 209 9.11 6.31 -39.55
CA ALA A 209 9.84 6.47 -40.81
C ALA A 209 11.31 6.01 -40.65
N GLN A 210 11.99 6.45 -39.59
CA GLN A 210 13.36 6.04 -39.27
C GLN A 210 13.48 4.52 -39.11
N ALA A 211 12.55 3.86 -38.41
CA ALA A 211 12.60 2.40 -38.20
C ALA A 211 12.42 1.59 -39.50
N ARG A 212 11.81 2.16 -40.55
CA ARG A 212 11.67 1.53 -41.87
C ARG A 212 12.93 1.62 -42.70
N VAL A 213 13.64 2.75 -42.62
CA VAL A 213 14.87 3.02 -43.39
C VAL A 213 16.10 2.39 -42.73
N GLU A 214 16.14 2.34 -41.39
CA GLU A 214 17.29 1.84 -40.64
C GLU A 214 17.56 0.36 -40.93
N THR A 215 18.76 0.08 -41.43
CA THR A 215 19.23 -1.26 -41.81
C THR A 215 19.88 -1.99 -40.63
N SER A 216 20.45 -1.26 -39.66
CA SER A 216 21.07 -1.84 -38.49
C SER A 216 20.04 -2.40 -37.50
N PHE A 217 20.16 -3.70 -37.19
CA PHE A 217 19.27 -4.38 -36.24
C PHE A 217 19.25 -3.71 -34.86
N GLN A 218 20.43 -3.32 -34.34
CA GLN A 218 20.55 -2.72 -33.00
C GLN A 218 19.86 -1.34 -32.93
N ARG A 219 20.14 -0.47 -33.89
CA ARG A 219 19.52 0.88 -33.97
C ARG A 219 18.02 0.79 -34.20
N LYS A 220 17.58 -0.12 -35.08
CA LYS A 220 16.16 -0.38 -35.31
C LYS A 220 15.45 -0.83 -34.03
N MET A 221 16.06 -1.72 -33.25
CA MET A 221 15.50 -2.18 -31.97
C MET A 221 15.43 -1.05 -30.92
N GLU A 222 16.39 -0.13 -30.90
CA GLU A 222 16.36 1.05 -30.03
C GLU A 222 15.24 2.03 -30.42
N ILE A 223 15.10 2.32 -31.73
CA ILE A 223 14.01 3.14 -32.26
C ILE A 223 12.65 2.53 -31.92
N LEU A 224 12.49 1.20 -32.06
CA LEU A 224 11.24 0.51 -31.69
C LEU A 224 10.94 0.60 -30.19
N LYS A 225 11.95 0.50 -29.31
CA LYS A 225 11.78 0.73 -27.87
C LYS A 225 11.33 2.16 -27.58
N ARG A 226 11.92 3.14 -28.27
CA ARG A 226 11.56 4.55 -28.17
C ARG A 226 10.12 4.80 -28.62
N LEU A 227 9.77 4.29 -29.79
CA LEU A 227 8.43 4.38 -30.37
C LEU A 227 7.37 3.79 -29.44
N LYS A 228 7.65 2.63 -28.80
CA LYS A 228 6.73 2.01 -27.83
C LYS A 228 6.39 2.91 -26.65
N VAL A 229 7.36 3.70 -26.15
CA VAL A 229 7.11 4.66 -25.06
C VAL A 229 6.22 5.80 -25.55
N ILE A 230 6.52 6.37 -26.71
CA ILE A 230 5.80 7.51 -27.28
C ILE A 230 4.36 7.13 -27.65
N GLU A 231 4.15 5.96 -28.25
CA GLU A 231 2.82 5.45 -28.54
C GLU A 231 1.98 5.19 -27.28
N ALA A 232 2.61 4.98 -26.12
CA ALA A 232 1.88 4.83 -24.86
C ALA A 232 1.31 6.16 -24.32
N PHE A 233 1.85 7.31 -24.75
CA PHE A 233 1.32 8.63 -24.40
C PHE A 233 0.21 9.11 -25.33
N LYS A 234 0.04 8.47 -26.50
CA LYS A 234 -1.08 8.78 -27.39
C LYS A 234 -2.41 8.47 -26.69
N PRO A 235 -3.40 9.37 -26.77
CA PRO A 235 -4.70 9.15 -26.14
C PRO A 235 -5.32 7.87 -26.70
N ARG A 236 -5.67 6.94 -25.81
CA ARG A 236 -6.32 5.67 -26.19
C ARG A 236 -7.84 5.74 -26.13
N ASP A 237 -8.35 6.51 -25.18
CA ASP A 237 -9.78 6.69 -24.92
C ASP A 237 -10.08 8.19 -24.72
N GLU A 238 -11.27 8.62 -25.13
CA GLU A 238 -11.78 9.98 -24.93
C GLU A 238 -11.77 10.31 -23.42
N GLY A 239 -10.98 11.32 -23.03
CA GLY A 239 -10.86 11.79 -21.64
C GLY A 239 -9.66 11.25 -20.85
N ARG A 240 -8.82 10.38 -21.43
CA ARG A 240 -7.59 9.89 -20.77
C ARG A 240 -6.35 10.46 -21.45
N VAL A 241 -6.02 11.69 -21.09
CA VAL A 241 -4.82 12.37 -21.57
C VAL A 241 -3.73 12.20 -20.53
N ASN A 242 -2.55 11.74 -20.94
CA ASN A 242 -1.33 11.83 -20.16
C ASN A 242 -0.39 12.75 -20.92
N LYS A 243 0.01 13.86 -20.31
CA LYS A 243 1.00 14.73 -20.93
C LYS A 243 2.41 14.43 -20.40
N PRO A 244 3.46 14.42 -21.25
CA PRO A 244 4.83 14.10 -20.84
C PRO A 244 5.34 14.99 -19.70
N GLU A 245 4.97 16.27 -19.69
CA GLU A 245 5.40 17.24 -18.68
C GLU A 245 4.92 16.91 -17.26
N TRP A 246 3.86 16.09 -17.11
CA TRP A 246 3.37 15.66 -15.78
C TRP A 246 4.31 14.68 -15.07
N MET A 247 5.38 14.22 -15.74
CA MET A 247 6.47 13.50 -15.09
C MET A 247 7.39 14.41 -14.26
N VAL A 248 7.26 15.72 -14.39
CA VAL A 248 7.93 16.73 -13.56
C VAL A 248 6.92 17.32 -12.58
N LEU A 249 7.21 17.21 -11.29
CA LEU A 249 6.33 17.64 -10.21
C LEU A 249 6.54 19.12 -9.93
N THR A 250 5.46 19.91 -10.04
CA THR A 250 5.39 21.28 -9.51
C THR A 250 4.70 21.31 -8.15
N VAL A 251 3.75 20.39 -7.92
CA VAL A 251 3.02 20.22 -6.68
C VAL A 251 3.21 18.79 -6.19
N LEU A 252 3.56 18.65 -4.91
CA LEU A 252 3.79 17.35 -4.27
C LEU A 252 2.62 17.02 -3.32
N PRO A 253 1.89 15.92 -3.54
CA PRO A 253 0.83 15.51 -2.61
C PRO A 253 1.42 15.02 -1.28
N VAL A 254 0.71 15.30 -0.19
CA VAL A 254 1.03 14.81 1.16
C VAL A 254 -0.02 13.81 1.59
N ILE A 255 0.42 12.59 1.90
CA ILE A 255 -0.49 11.52 2.31
C ILE A 255 -1.20 11.84 3.65
N PRO A 256 -2.41 11.30 3.89
CA PRO A 256 -3.16 11.51 5.11
C PRO A 256 -2.40 11.09 6.39
N PRO A 257 -2.53 11.83 7.51
CA PRO A 257 -1.79 11.56 8.75
C PRO A 257 -2.01 10.18 9.35
N GLU A 258 -3.21 9.58 9.21
CA GLU A 258 -3.47 8.23 9.73
C GLU A 258 -2.65 7.14 9.03
N LEU A 259 -2.19 7.40 7.79
CA LEU A 259 -1.29 6.48 7.07
C LEU A 259 0.19 6.65 7.48
N ARG A 260 0.51 7.69 8.25
CA ARG A 260 1.84 8.02 8.78
C ARG A 260 1.76 8.44 10.27
N PRO A 261 1.26 7.56 11.15
CA PRO A 261 0.88 7.93 12.51
C PRO A 261 2.09 8.33 13.38
N LEU A 262 1.78 9.12 14.41
CA LEU A 262 2.63 9.38 15.57
C LEU A 262 2.00 8.67 16.75
N VAL A 263 2.64 7.61 17.25
CA VAL A 263 2.10 6.81 18.35
C VAL A 263 2.85 7.17 19.63
N PRO A 264 2.17 7.66 20.68
CA PRO A 264 2.81 7.87 21.97
C PRO A 264 3.23 6.52 22.57
N LEU A 265 4.46 6.46 23.04
CA LEU A 265 5.01 5.35 23.82
C LEU A 265 5.06 5.72 25.30
N GLU A 266 5.22 4.71 26.15
CA GLU A 266 5.46 4.93 27.58
C GLU A 266 6.72 5.78 27.80
N GLY A 267 6.69 6.65 28.80
CA GLY A 267 7.79 7.57 29.10
C GLY A 267 7.85 8.83 28.21
N GLY A 268 6.74 9.23 27.58
CA GLY A 268 6.64 10.50 26.84
C GLY A 268 7.37 10.53 25.49
N ARG A 269 7.84 9.36 25.01
CA ARG A 269 8.47 9.22 23.69
C ARG A 269 7.39 9.04 22.62
N PHE A 270 7.72 9.33 21.36
CA PHE A 270 6.84 9.10 20.23
C PHE A 270 7.50 8.19 19.21
N ALA A 271 6.79 7.14 18.78
CA ALA A 271 7.15 6.40 17.59
C ALA A 271 6.68 7.20 16.36
N THR A 272 7.63 7.64 15.54
CA THR A 272 7.37 8.38 14.32
C THR A 272 7.47 7.47 13.09
N SER A 273 6.57 7.66 12.12
CA SER A 273 6.74 7.05 10.80
C SER A 273 7.90 7.72 10.04
N ASP A 274 8.78 6.92 9.42
CA ASP A 274 9.90 7.37 8.57
C ASP A 274 9.47 8.40 7.50
N LEU A 275 8.23 8.30 6.99
CA LEU A 275 7.70 9.25 6.01
C LEU A 275 7.61 10.68 6.56
N ASN A 276 7.26 10.85 7.84
CA ASN A 276 7.19 12.18 8.43
C ASN A 276 8.57 12.86 8.40
N ASP A 277 9.66 12.11 8.59
CA ASP A 277 11.03 12.64 8.53
C ASP A 277 11.40 13.06 7.11
N LEU A 278 11.01 12.25 6.11
CA LEU A 278 11.22 12.56 4.70
C LEU A 278 10.42 13.80 4.26
N TYR A 279 9.15 13.91 4.66
CA TYR A 279 8.34 15.11 4.40
C TYR A 279 8.92 16.35 5.08
N ARG A 280 9.37 16.24 6.34
CA ARG A 280 10.02 17.35 7.05
C ARG A 280 11.23 17.88 6.29
N ARG A 281 12.09 16.99 5.79
CA ARG A 281 13.25 17.35 4.98
C ARG A 281 12.85 18.11 3.72
N VAL A 282 11.84 17.63 2.99
CA VAL A 282 11.32 18.32 1.79
C VAL A 282 10.81 19.73 2.13
N ILE A 283 9.98 19.87 3.16
CA ILE A 283 9.40 21.17 3.55
C ILE A 283 10.50 22.15 3.98
N ILE A 284 11.47 21.71 4.80
CA ILE A 284 12.58 22.55 5.26
C ILE A 284 13.39 23.07 4.07
N ARG A 285 13.75 22.20 3.12
CA ARG A 285 14.51 22.56 1.92
C ARG A 285 13.72 23.49 1.01
N ASN A 286 12.44 23.20 0.79
CA ASN A 286 11.55 24.01 -0.03
C ASN A 286 11.40 25.43 0.54
N ASN A 287 11.15 25.56 1.84
CA ASN A 287 11.00 26.86 2.49
C ASN A 287 12.30 27.65 2.53
N ARG A 288 13.44 26.96 2.70
CA ARG A 288 14.76 27.59 2.62
C ARG A 288 15.02 28.13 1.22
N LEU A 289 14.71 27.36 0.19
CA LEU A 289 14.85 27.80 -1.20
C LEU A 289 13.97 29.01 -1.52
N LYS A 290 12.69 29.01 -1.10
CA LYS A 290 11.79 30.18 -1.28
C LYS A 290 12.38 31.45 -0.67
N LYS A 291 12.87 31.38 0.57
CA LYS A 291 13.51 32.52 1.25
C LYS A 291 14.78 33.00 0.53
N LEU A 292 15.61 32.08 0.04
CA LEU A 292 16.82 32.43 -0.70
C LEU A 292 16.51 33.11 -2.04
N MET A 293 15.42 32.71 -2.71
CA MET A 293 14.94 33.35 -3.92
C MET A 293 14.39 34.76 -3.65
N GLU A 294 13.64 34.94 -2.56
CA GLU A 294 13.14 36.26 -2.13
C GLU A 294 14.27 37.26 -1.84
N ILE A 295 15.37 36.78 -1.23
CA ILE A 295 16.55 37.60 -0.91
C ILE A 295 17.48 37.78 -2.13
N ARG A 296 17.18 37.13 -3.27
CA ARG A 296 18.05 37.10 -4.46
C ARG A 296 19.49 36.68 -4.13
N ALA A 297 19.61 35.58 -3.39
CA ALA A 297 20.91 35.00 -3.04
C ALA A 297 21.72 34.61 -4.31
N PRO A 298 23.06 34.58 -4.25
CA PRO A 298 23.91 34.18 -5.37
C PRO A 298 23.52 32.83 -5.99
N GLU A 299 23.67 32.70 -7.32
CA GLU A 299 23.23 31.52 -8.08
C GLU A 299 23.86 30.21 -7.61
N VAL A 300 25.12 30.24 -7.17
CA VAL A 300 25.80 29.05 -6.62
C VAL A 300 25.05 28.46 -5.42
N ILE A 301 24.54 29.32 -4.54
CA ILE A 301 23.77 28.90 -3.36
C ILE A 301 22.40 28.38 -3.78
N LEU A 302 21.73 29.06 -4.72
CA LEU A 302 20.43 28.63 -5.25
C LEU A 302 20.53 27.28 -5.95
N LYS A 303 21.57 27.06 -6.76
CA LYS A 303 21.87 25.81 -7.48
C LYS A 303 22.04 24.65 -6.51
N ASN A 304 22.82 24.85 -5.44
CA ASN A 304 22.98 23.83 -4.41
C ASN A 304 21.67 23.53 -3.67
N GLU A 305 20.88 24.54 -3.28
CA GLU A 305 19.62 24.31 -2.57
C GLU A 305 18.55 23.66 -3.48
N ARG A 306 18.51 24.00 -4.78
CA ARG A 306 17.69 23.33 -5.79
C ARG A 306 18.06 21.85 -5.93
N ARG A 307 19.35 21.52 -6.00
CA ARG A 307 19.85 20.13 -6.00
C ARG A 307 19.43 19.38 -4.73
N MET A 308 19.58 20.01 -3.56
CA MET A 308 19.18 19.43 -2.28
C MET A 308 17.66 19.18 -2.19
N LEU A 309 16.84 20.03 -2.80
CA LEU A 309 15.39 19.83 -2.89
C LEU A 309 15.05 18.62 -3.79
N GLN A 310 15.66 18.51 -4.97
CA GLN A 310 15.51 17.35 -5.86
C GLN A 310 15.86 16.05 -5.12
N GLU A 311 17.00 16.04 -4.43
CA GLU A 311 17.45 14.90 -3.64
C GLU A 311 16.50 14.53 -2.48
N ALA A 312 15.88 15.51 -1.84
CA ALA A 312 14.95 15.29 -0.74
C ALA A 312 13.64 14.65 -1.24
N VAL A 313 13.12 15.12 -2.38
CA VAL A 313 11.92 14.55 -3.02
C VAL A 313 12.21 13.14 -3.55
N ASP A 314 13.39 12.92 -4.14
CA ASP A 314 13.82 11.60 -4.58
C ASP A 314 13.86 10.60 -3.41
N SER A 315 14.34 11.03 -2.25
CA SER A 315 14.38 10.21 -1.03
C SER A 315 12.99 9.90 -0.48
N LEU A 316 12.05 10.84 -0.60
CA LEU A 316 10.65 10.62 -0.22
C LEU A 316 9.97 9.58 -1.12
N LEU A 317 10.18 9.68 -2.44
CA LEU A 317 9.54 8.82 -3.43
C LEU A 317 10.18 7.42 -3.47
N ASP A 318 11.50 7.32 -3.60
CA ASP A 318 12.24 6.05 -3.65
C ASP A 318 13.68 6.19 -3.12
N ASN A 319 13.84 6.11 -1.79
CA ASN A 319 15.14 6.21 -1.11
C ASN A 319 16.12 5.10 -1.54
N GLY A 320 15.62 3.93 -1.94
CA GLY A 320 16.44 2.78 -2.32
C GLY A 320 17.14 2.90 -3.68
N ARG A 321 16.74 3.87 -4.53
CA ARG A 321 17.37 4.10 -5.85
C ARG A 321 18.47 5.15 -5.83
N LYS A 322 18.69 5.82 -4.70
CA LYS A 322 19.84 6.72 -4.53
C LYS A 322 21.11 5.91 -4.27
N THR A 323 22.25 6.45 -4.69
CA THR A 323 23.58 5.85 -4.44
C THR A 323 23.86 5.76 -2.95
N VAL A 324 23.45 6.79 -2.19
CA VAL A 324 23.51 6.80 -0.72
C VAL A 324 22.09 7.03 -0.19
N ALA A 325 21.52 5.99 0.40
CA ALA A 325 20.20 6.06 1.03
C ALA A 325 20.26 6.96 2.27
N VAL A 326 19.24 7.78 2.45
CA VAL A 326 19.06 8.59 3.65
C VAL A 326 18.79 7.69 4.84
N ARG A 327 19.55 7.90 5.92
CA ARG A 327 19.47 7.12 7.16
C ARG A 327 18.88 7.94 8.31
N SER A 328 18.28 7.22 9.25
CA SER A 328 17.84 7.70 10.56
C SER A 328 19.02 7.74 11.54
N ASP A 329 18.81 8.32 12.73
CA ASP A 329 19.81 8.45 13.79
C ASP A 329 20.38 7.10 14.26
N GLY A 330 19.59 6.02 14.14
CA GLY A 330 20.03 4.64 14.39
C GLY A 330 20.74 3.96 13.21
N ASN A 331 21.28 4.73 12.25
CA ASN A 331 21.96 4.26 11.04
C ASN A 331 21.14 3.30 10.13
N ARG A 332 19.82 3.20 10.37
CA ARG A 332 18.87 2.46 9.52
C ARG A 332 18.40 3.34 8.36
N ALA A 333 18.34 2.79 7.15
CA ALA A 333 17.73 3.50 6.02
C ALA A 333 16.24 3.79 6.27
N LEU A 334 15.82 5.02 5.98
CA LEU A 334 14.41 5.42 6.08
C LEU A 334 13.59 4.74 4.97
N LYS A 335 12.40 4.24 5.32
CA LYS A 335 11.46 3.65 4.35
C LYS A 335 10.74 4.75 3.57
N SER A 336 10.87 4.72 2.24
CA SER A 336 10.19 5.64 1.31
C SER A 336 8.77 5.18 0.96
N LEU A 337 8.03 6.01 0.20
CA LEU A 337 6.70 5.63 -0.33
C LEU A 337 6.75 4.35 -1.17
N SER A 338 7.79 4.20 -2.00
CA SER A 338 8.01 2.98 -2.80
C SER A 338 8.24 1.75 -1.93
N ASP A 339 9.04 1.88 -0.87
CA ASP A 339 9.39 0.76 0.04
C ASP A 339 8.19 0.29 0.87
N MET A 340 7.22 1.16 1.13
CA MET A 340 5.97 0.76 1.78
C MET A 340 5.10 -0.14 0.88
N LEU A 341 5.20 0.00 -0.43
CA LEU A 341 4.42 -0.80 -1.38
C LEU A 341 5.12 -2.11 -1.75
N LYS A 342 6.43 -2.05 -2.04
CA LYS A 342 7.22 -3.18 -2.58
C LYS A 342 7.79 -4.10 -1.48
N GLY A 343 8.22 -5.30 -1.87
CA GLY A 343 8.92 -6.24 -1.01
C GLY A 343 8.03 -7.17 -0.17
N LYS A 344 8.67 -8.04 0.64
CA LYS A 344 7.96 -9.02 1.49
C LYS A 344 7.13 -8.35 2.59
N GLN A 345 7.66 -7.28 3.19
CA GLN A 345 6.98 -6.44 4.19
C GLN A 345 6.14 -5.32 3.54
N GLY A 346 6.03 -5.29 2.22
CA GLY A 346 5.24 -4.28 1.51
C GLY A 346 3.74 -4.55 1.62
N ARG A 347 2.94 -3.51 1.43
CA ARG A 347 1.46 -3.56 1.54
C ARG A 347 0.82 -4.66 0.69
N PHE A 348 1.30 -4.89 -0.53
CA PHE A 348 0.72 -5.89 -1.42
C PHE A 348 0.83 -7.32 -0.87
N ARG A 349 2.01 -7.72 -0.37
CA ARG A 349 2.22 -9.09 0.11
C ARG A 349 1.74 -9.27 1.55
N GLN A 350 2.06 -8.31 2.42
CA GLN A 350 1.82 -8.46 3.86
C GLN A 350 0.40 -8.09 4.29
N ASN A 351 -0.28 -7.15 3.62
CA ASN A 351 -1.57 -6.62 4.08
C ASN A 351 -2.74 -6.91 3.13
N LEU A 352 -2.50 -6.99 1.81
CA LEU A 352 -3.56 -7.31 0.85
C LEU A 352 -3.74 -8.82 0.71
N LEU A 353 -2.65 -9.58 0.51
CA LEU A 353 -2.69 -11.05 0.43
C LEU A 353 -2.69 -11.70 1.82
N GLY A 354 -1.80 -11.24 2.71
CA GLY A 354 -1.82 -11.62 4.11
C GLY A 354 -2.79 -10.75 4.90
N LYS A 355 -3.75 -11.35 5.60
CA LYS A 355 -4.59 -10.65 6.57
C LYS A 355 -4.67 -11.44 7.85
N ARG A 356 -4.68 -10.72 8.96
CA ARG A 356 -5.14 -11.27 10.24
C ARG A 356 -6.66 -11.27 10.20
N ILE A 357 -7.25 -12.37 10.59
CA ILE A 357 -8.69 -12.62 10.49
C ILE A 357 -9.18 -12.92 11.90
N ASP A 358 -10.30 -12.31 12.27
CA ASP A 358 -11.00 -12.60 13.53
C ASP A 358 -11.65 -13.99 13.46
N TYR A 359 -12.27 -14.47 14.55
CA TYR A 359 -12.88 -15.81 14.60
C TYR A 359 -11.90 -16.94 14.24
N SER A 360 -10.68 -16.80 14.74
CA SER A 360 -9.62 -17.79 14.55
C SER A 360 -8.93 -18.13 15.87
N GLY A 361 -8.50 -19.38 15.99
CA GLY A 361 -7.82 -19.92 17.16
C GLY A 361 -6.60 -20.74 16.75
N ARG A 362 -5.72 -21.05 17.69
CA ARG A 362 -4.62 -21.99 17.47
C ARG A 362 -4.39 -22.81 18.74
N SER A 363 -4.21 -24.12 18.59
CA SER A 363 -3.73 -24.98 19.66
C SER A 363 -2.89 -26.14 19.12
N VAL A 364 -2.25 -26.85 20.04
CA VAL A 364 -1.53 -28.09 19.77
C VAL A 364 -2.54 -29.18 19.40
N ILE A 365 -2.16 -30.03 18.44
CA ILE A 365 -2.96 -31.17 18.04
C ILE A 365 -2.57 -32.42 18.82
N VAL A 366 -3.56 -33.26 19.11
CA VAL A 366 -3.38 -34.58 19.71
C VAL A 366 -4.23 -35.59 18.95
N VAL A 367 -3.91 -36.87 19.16
CA VAL A 367 -4.62 -37.97 18.52
C VAL A 367 -6.05 -38.10 19.07
N GLY A 368 -7.04 -38.25 18.18
CA GLY A 368 -8.42 -38.58 18.52
C GLY A 368 -8.88 -39.80 17.73
N PRO A 369 -8.45 -41.02 18.10
CA PRO A 369 -8.76 -42.24 17.35
C PRO A 369 -10.25 -42.60 17.35
N GLU A 370 -11.01 -42.12 18.32
CA GLU A 370 -12.46 -42.34 18.46
C GLU A 370 -13.32 -41.51 17.49
N LEU A 371 -12.74 -40.47 16.89
CA LEU A 371 -13.45 -39.54 16.01
C LEU A 371 -13.70 -40.15 14.64
N LYS A 372 -14.72 -39.68 13.92
CA LYS A 372 -14.84 -40.00 12.49
C LYS A 372 -13.87 -39.14 11.68
N ILE A 373 -13.56 -39.56 10.45
CA ILE A 373 -12.64 -38.83 9.54
C ILE A 373 -13.05 -37.36 9.33
N HIS A 374 -14.35 -37.07 9.32
CA HIS A 374 -14.89 -35.72 9.11
C HIS A 374 -15.09 -34.95 10.43
N GLU A 375 -14.82 -35.54 11.59
CA GLU A 375 -15.00 -34.90 12.89
C GLU A 375 -13.65 -34.41 13.43
N CYS A 376 -13.67 -33.33 14.21
CA CYS A 376 -12.50 -32.89 14.98
C CYS A 376 -12.90 -32.53 16.41
N GLY A 377 -12.07 -32.88 17.39
CA GLY A 377 -12.28 -32.49 18.78
C GLY A 377 -11.85 -31.05 19.01
N LEU A 378 -12.79 -30.16 19.31
CA LEU A 378 -12.53 -28.76 19.62
C LEU A 378 -12.65 -28.50 21.14
N PRO A 379 -11.62 -27.93 21.79
CA PRO A 379 -11.66 -27.60 23.21
C PRO A 379 -12.82 -26.67 23.56
N LYS A 380 -13.59 -27.00 24.61
CA LYS A 380 -14.73 -26.22 25.08
C LYS A 380 -14.44 -24.73 25.28
N GLU A 381 -13.30 -24.39 25.90
CA GLU A 381 -12.92 -22.99 26.12
C GLU A 381 -12.63 -22.24 24.82
N MET A 382 -11.98 -22.91 23.86
CA MET A 382 -11.69 -22.34 22.54
C MET A 382 -12.99 -22.14 21.76
N ALA A 383 -13.85 -23.16 21.73
CA ALA A 383 -15.14 -23.11 21.07
C ALA A 383 -16.01 -21.96 21.63
N LEU A 384 -16.05 -21.78 22.94
CA LEU A 384 -16.84 -20.71 23.55
C LEU A 384 -16.39 -19.31 23.12
N GLU A 385 -15.08 -19.06 23.02
CA GLU A 385 -14.57 -17.75 22.57
C GLU A 385 -14.78 -17.54 21.05
N LEU A 386 -14.61 -18.61 20.27
CA LEU A 386 -14.82 -18.61 18.82
C LEU A 386 -16.29 -18.36 18.44
N PHE A 387 -17.23 -19.02 19.11
CA PHE A 387 -18.67 -18.96 18.83
C PHE A 387 -19.42 -17.94 19.71
N LYS A 388 -18.71 -17.12 20.47
CA LYS A 388 -19.26 -16.19 21.47
C LYS A 388 -20.45 -15.35 20.98
N PRO A 389 -20.42 -14.72 19.79
CA PRO A 389 -21.56 -13.92 19.33
C PRO A 389 -22.81 -14.75 19.03
N PHE A 390 -22.64 -15.98 18.52
CA PHE A 390 -23.74 -16.89 18.22
C PHE A 390 -24.44 -17.35 19.51
N VAL A 391 -23.65 -17.72 20.52
CA VAL A 391 -24.17 -18.09 21.84
C VAL A 391 -24.92 -16.92 22.49
N ILE A 392 -24.36 -15.71 22.43
CA ILE A 392 -25.02 -14.49 22.94
C ILE A 392 -26.37 -14.26 22.25
N ASN A 393 -26.43 -14.44 20.92
CA ASN A 393 -27.68 -14.25 20.17
C ASN A 393 -28.72 -15.29 20.60
N ARG A 394 -28.32 -16.56 20.70
CA ARG A 394 -29.22 -17.66 21.06
C ARG A 394 -29.76 -17.57 22.48
N LEU A 395 -28.96 -17.09 23.42
CA LEU A 395 -29.39 -16.78 24.80
C LEU A 395 -30.49 -15.72 24.85
N VAL A 396 -30.42 -14.70 23.99
CA VAL A 396 -31.44 -13.64 23.89
C VAL A 396 -32.70 -14.17 23.20
N GLU A 397 -32.56 -14.93 22.12
CA GLU A 397 -33.68 -15.54 21.38
C GLU A 397 -34.50 -16.51 22.24
N ARG A 398 -33.85 -17.30 23.10
CA ARG A 398 -34.51 -18.21 24.05
C ARG A 398 -35.13 -17.49 25.26
N GLY A 399 -34.95 -16.18 25.40
CA GLY A 399 -35.51 -15.39 26.50
C GLY A 399 -34.84 -15.59 27.86
N LEU A 400 -33.72 -16.33 27.94
CA LEU A 400 -32.95 -16.54 29.18
C LEU A 400 -32.38 -15.21 29.70
N VAL A 401 -32.07 -14.29 28.80
CA VAL A 401 -31.54 -12.96 29.12
C VAL A 401 -32.17 -11.89 28.24
N LYS A 402 -32.53 -10.75 28.87
CA LYS A 402 -33.21 -9.64 28.17
C LYS A 402 -32.25 -8.73 27.38
N THR A 403 -30.96 -8.70 27.72
CA THR A 403 -29.99 -7.77 27.11
C THR A 403 -28.70 -8.46 26.70
N VAL A 404 -28.05 -7.93 25.66
CA VAL A 404 -26.72 -8.40 25.20
C VAL A 404 -25.66 -8.26 26.30
N LYS A 405 -25.74 -7.22 27.14
CA LYS A 405 -24.79 -7.02 28.26
C LYS A 405 -24.94 -8.09 29.35
N SER A 406 -26.18 -8.47 29.69
CA SER A 406 -26.41 -9.57 30.63
C SER A 406 -25.99 -10.91 30.04
N ALA A 407 -26.26 -11.15 28.75
CA ALA A 407 -25.80 -12.34 28.03
C ALA A 407 -24.28 -12.48 28.09
N LYS A 408 -23.55 -11.39 27.80
CA LYS A 408 -22.08 -11.38 27.86
C LYS A 408 -21.55 -11.73 29.26
N LYS A 409 -22.16 -11.18 30.32
CA LYS A 409 -21.79 -11.52 31.71
C LYS A 409 -22.08 -12.99 32.06
N LEU A 410 -23.17 -13.55 31.54
CA LEU A 410 -23.53 -14.96 31.76
C LEU A 410 -22.53 -15.89 31.06
N VAL A 411 -22.15 -15.56 29.82
CA VAL A 411 -21.11 -16.28 29.07
C VAL A 411 -19.75 -16.21 29.78
N GLU A 412 -19.37 -15.05 30.31
CA GLU A 412 -18.12 -14.89 31.08
C GLU A 412 -18.11 -15.73 32.38
N ARG A 413 -19.29 -15.99 32.97
CA ARG A 413 -19.45 -16.85 34.14
C ARG A 413 -19.47 -18.35 33.81
N LYS A 414 -19.51 -18.73 32.52
CA LYS A 414 -19.52 -20.13 32.06
C LYS A 414 -20.63 -20.99 32.71
N GLY A 415 -21.85 -20.46 32.80
CA GLY A 415 -22.99 -21.19 33.36
C GLY A 415 -23.37 -22.45 32.55
N PRO A 416 -24.07 -23.43 33.14
CA PRO A 416 -24.43 -24.69 32.46
C PRO A 416 -25.23 -24.47 31.17
N GLU A 417 -26.20 -23.57 31.19
CA GLU A 417 -27.03 -23.19 30.02
C GLU A 417 -26.20 -22.73 28.80
N VAL A 418 -25.01 -22.18 29.04
CA VAL A 418 -24.12 -21.70 27.98
C VAL A 418 -23.50 -22.88 27.22
N TRP A 419 -23.22 -23.99 27.91
CA TRP A 419 -22.64 -25.18 27.30
C TRP A 419 -23.67 -25.92 26.46
N ASP A 420 -24.91 -26.03 26.94
CA ASP A 420 -26.00 -26.66 26.19
C ASP A 420 -26.30 -25.91 24.88
N ILE A 421 -26.30 -24.57 24.94
CA ILE A 421 -26.47 -23.73 23.76
C ILE A 421 -25.26 -23.79 22.84
N LEU A 422 -24.04 -23.88 23.40
CA LEU A 422 -22.83 -24.00 22.59
C LEU A 422 -22.85 -25.30 21.78
N GLU A 423 -23.29 -26.41 22.37
CA GLU A 423 -23.41 -27.70 21.68
C GLU A 423 -24.41 -27.64 20.52
N GLU A 424 -25.58 -27.03 20.73
CA GLU A 424 -26.58 -26.77 19.66
C GLU A 424 -26.03 -25.86 18.55
N VAL A 425 -25.30 -24.80 18.90
CA VAL A 425 -24.76 -23.84 17.91
C VAL A 425 -23.67 -24.46 17.03
N ILE A 426 -22.97 -25.46 17.57
CA ILE A 426 -21.87 -26.16 16.91
C ILE A 426 -22.39 -27.27 15.99
N GLU A 427 -23.58 -27.80 16.27
CA GLU A 427 -24.27 -28.75 15.41
C GLU A 427 -24.46 -28.13 14.00
N ASP A 428 -24.06 -28.88 12.96
CA ASP A 428 -24.06 -28.45 11.55
C ASP A 428 -23.22 -27.20 11.21
N HIS A 429 -22.34 -26.74 12.11
CA HIS A 429 -21.42 -25.63 11.83
C HIS A 429 -19.97 -26.12 11.66
N PRO A 430 -19.52 -26.43 10.43
CA PRO A 430 -18.18 -26.94 10.19
C PRO A 430 -17.10 -25.88 10.49
N VAL A 431 -15.95 -26.33 10.99
CA VAL A 431 -14.76 -25.50 11.23
C VAL A 431 -13.63 -25.90 10.28
N MET A 432 -12.82 -24.94 9.85
CA MET A 432 -11.65 -25.21 9.01
C MET A 432 -10.39 -25.33 9.86
N LEU A 433 -9.66 -26.44 9.72
CA LEU A 433 -8.34 -26.63 10.28
C LEU A 433 -7.27 -26.35 9.22
N ASN A 434 -6.20 -25.66 9.62
CA ASN A 434 -5.06 -25.34 8.77
C ASN A 434 -3.74 -25.56 9.51
N ARG A 435 -2.80 -26.29 8.90
CA ARG A 435 -1.42 -26.40 9.36
C ARG A 435 -0.51 -25.53 8.50
N ALA A 436 0.25 -24.65 9.16
CA ALA A 436 1.26 -23.84 8.50
C ALA A 436 2.62 -24.56 8.52
N PRO A 437 3.39 -24.57 7.41
CA PRO A 437 3.10 -23.97 6.11
C PRO A 437 2.14 -24.79 5.25
N THR A 438 1.19 -24.13 4.59
CA THR A 438 0.24 -24.78 3.66
C THR A 438 0.91 -24.98 2.30
N LEU A 439 1.28 -26.21 1.96
CA LEU A 439 1.97 -26.54 0.69
C LEU A 439 1.00 -26.83 -0.46
N HIS A 440 -0.18 -27.34 -0.15
CA HIS A 440 -1.20 -27.71 -1.13
C HIS A 440 -2.60 -27.57 -0.53
N ARG A 441 -3.65 -27.66 -1.36
CA ARG A 441 -5.04 -27.43 -0.94
C ARG A 441 -5.48 -28.26 0.28
N LEU A 442 -4.99 -29.51 0.41
CA LEU A 442 -5.37 -30.41 1.51
C LEU A 442 -4.76 -30.04 2.86
N GLY A 443 -3.88 -29.03 2.91
CA GLY A 443 -3.42 -28.45 4.17
C GLY A 443 -4.47 -27.57 4.85
N ILE A 444 -5.63 -27.38 4.20
CA ILE A 444 -6.82 -26.77 4.78
C ILE A 444 -8.01 -27.69 4.51
N GLN A 445 -8.68 -28.15 5.55
CA GLN A 445 -9.87 -29.01 5.45
C GLN A 445 -10.91 -28.59 6.48
N ALA A 446 -12.17 -28.87 6.17
CA ALA A 446 -13.30 -28.65 7.07
C ALA A 446 -13.63 -29.92 7.86
N PHE A 447 -14.06 -29.73 9.10
CA PHE A 447 -14.45 -30.78 10.03
C PHE A 447 -15.70 -30.36 10.79
N GLN A 448 -16.51 -31.34 11.16
CA GLN A 448 -17.56 -31.15 12.14
C GLN A 448 -16.92 -31.10 13.54
N PRO A 449 -17.01 -29.97 14.26
CA PRO A 449 -16.49 -29.85 15.62
C PRO A 449 -17.28 -30.73 16.61
N VAL A 450 -16.56 -31.47 17.44
CA VAL A 450 -17.06 -32.21 18.61
C VAL A 450 -16.43 -31.60 19.85
N LEU A 451 -17.23 -31.24 20.85
CA LEU A 451 -16.71 -30.60 22.06
C LEU A 451 -15.90 -31.61 22.89
N VAL A 452 -14.65 -31.26 23.19
CA VAL A 452 -13.77 -32.09 24.03
C VAL A 452 -13.27 -31.30 25.24
N GLU A 453 -13.00 -32.05 26.32
CA GLU A 453 -12.31 -31.51 27.49
C GLU A 453 -10.80 -31.32 27.23
N GLY A 454 -10.20 -30.38 27.93
CA GLY A 454 -8.80 -30.01 27.80
C GLY A 454 -8.57 -28.79 26.90
N LYS A 455 -7.34 -28.66 26.37
CA LYS A 455 -6.91 -27.49 25.59
C LYS A 455 -6.39 -27.83 24.19
N ALA A 456 -6.20 -29.10 23.89
CA ALA A 456 -5.64 -29.57 22.62
C ALA A 456 -6.75 -29.95 21.63
N ILE A 457 -6.50 -29.69 20.34
CA ILE A 457 -7.41 -30.08 19.26
C ILE A 457 -7.18 -31.55 18.98
N ARG A 458 -8.25 -32.36 18.94
CA ARG A 458 -8.14 -33.77 18.55
C ARG A 458 -8.43 -33.94 17.07
N ILE A 459 -7.60 -34.67 16.36
CA ILE A 459 -7.82 -34.99 14.95
C ILE A 459 -7.71 -36.49 14.69
N HIS A 460 -8.39 -36.94 13.65
CA HIS A 460 -8.34 -38.32 13.22
C HIS A 460 -6.98 -38.66 12.60
N PRO A 461 -6.31 -39.78 12.98
CA PRO A 461 -4.96 -40.14 12.52
C PRO A 461 -4.79 -40.19 10.99
N LEU A 462 -5.81 -40.67 10.27
CA LEU A 462 -5.74 -40.81 8.79
C LEU A 462 -5.64 -39.47 8.05
N VAL A 463 -5.91 -38.36 8.72
CA VAL A 463 -5.84 -37.02 8.10
C VAL A 463 -4.47 -36.37 8.28
N CYS A 464 -3.64 -36.92 9.18
CA CYS A 464 -2.30 -36.40 9.46
C CYS A 464 -1.41 -36.36 8.20
N ALA A 465 -1.50 -37.37 7.33
CA ALA A 465 -0.77 -37.41 6.07
C ALA A 465 -1.13 -36.24 5.14
N ALA A 466 -2.41 -35.83 5.11
CA ALA A 466 -2.86 -34.68 4.32
C ALA A 466 -2.32 -33.35 4.90
N PHE A 467 -2.23 -33.21 6.22
CA PHE A 467 -1.62 -32.02 6.82
C PHE A 467 -0.09 -32.08 6.88
N ASN A 468 0.52 -33.22 6.53
CA ASN A 468 1.92 -33.55 6.80
C ASN A 468 2.27 -33.41 8.30
N ALA A 469 1.29 -33.65 9.18
CA ALA A 469 1.35 -33.38 10.61
C ALA A 469 1.72 -34.62 11.42
N ASP A 470 2.35 -34.41 12.56
CA ASP A 470 2.59 -35.40 13.61
C ASP A 470 2.10 -34.88 14.98
N PHE A 471 2.30 -35.68 16.03
CA PHE A 471 1.78 -35.38 17.37
C PHE A 471 2.89 -35.01 18.37
N ASP A 472 3.99 -34.42 17.90
CA ASP A 472 5.17 -34.08 18.72
C ASP A 472 5.16 -32.65 19.30
N GLY A 473 4.08 -31.90 19.06
CA GLY A 473 3.95 -30.48 19.44
C GLY A 473 3.43 -29.58 18.32
N ASP A 474 3.17 -30.15 17.14
CA ASP A 474 2.51 -29.50 16.02
C ASP A 474 1.25 -28.73 16.42
N GLN A 475 1.06 -27.56 15.79
CA GLN A 475 -0.07 -26.67 16.05
C GLN A 475 -0.89 -26.45 14.80
N MET A 476 -2.21 -26.43 14.96
CA MET A 476 -3.14 -26.09 13.89
C MET A 476 -3.94 -24.84 14.23
N ALA A 477 -4.22 -24.04 13.21
CA ALA A 477 -5.15 -22.93 13.29
C ALA A 477 -6.57 -23.40 12.95
N VAL A 478 -7.53 -22.89 13.71
CA VAL A 478 -8.98 -23.11 13.52
C VAL A 478 -9.57 -21.82 12.97
N HIS A 479 -10.44 -21.91 11.97
CA HIS A 479 -11.18 -20.79 11.40
C HIS A 479 -12.67 -21.14 11.28
N ILE A 480 -13.56 -20.21 11.61
CA ILE A 480 -15.01 -20.39 11.49
C ILE A 480 -15.54 -19.73 10.21
N PRO A 481 -16.19 -20.48 9.29
CA PRO A 481 -16.99 -19.92 8.22
C PRO A 481 -18.22 -19.20 8.79
N LEU A 482 -18.37 -17.89 8.54
CA LEU A 482 -19.44 -17.08 9.14
C LEU A 482 -20.71 -16.99 8.30
N SER A 483 -20.60 -16.90 6.98
CA SER A 483 -21.77 -16.81 6.10
C SER A 483 -22.32 -18.19 5.77
N TYR A 484 -23.62 -18.28 5.51
CA TYR A 484 -24.27 -19.55 5.15
C TYR A 484 -23.67 -20.17 3.89
N GLU A 485 -23.29 -19.34 2.91
CA GLU A 485 -22.63 -19.82 1.69
C GLU A 485 -21.26 -20.43 2.00
N ALA A 486 -20.48 -19.80 2.89
CA ALA A 486 -19.16 -20.31 3.27
C ALA A 486 -19.27 -21.59 4.11
N GLN A 487 -20.29 -21.71 4.96
CA GLN A 487 -20.58 -22.94 5.70
C GLN A 487 -20.97 -24.08 4.75
N ALA A 488 -21.85 -23.81 3.79
CA ALA A 488 -22.24 -24.78 2.77
C ALA A 488 -21.06 -25.20 1.89
N GLU A 489 -20.22 -24.26 1.44
CA GLU A 489 -18.99 -24.56 0.71
C GLU A 489 -18.03 -25.42 1.53
N ALA A 490 -17.87 -25.12 2.82
CA ALA A 490 -17.02 -25.91 3.71
C ALA A 490 -17.54 -27.34 3.86
N ALA A 491 -18.85 -27.53 4.07
CA ALA A 491 -19.48 -28.83 4.22
C ALA A 491 -19.46 -29.66 2.91
N VAL A 492 -19.72 -29.03 1.76
CA VAL A 492 -19.85 -29.74 0.48
C VAL A 492 -18.49 -29.99 -0.18
N LEU A 493 -17.56 -29.02 -0.13
CA LEU A 493 -16.30 -29.09 -0.88
C LEU A 493 -15.09 -29.41 0.00
N MET A 494 -15.05 -28.89 1.22
CA MET A 494 -13.83 -28.90 2.05
C MET A 494 -13.82 -29.98 3.12
N LEU A 495 -14.92 -30.68 3.35
CA LEU A 495 -15.03 -31.71 4.38
C LEU A 495 -13.95 -32.79 4.17
N ALA A 496 -13.31 -33.22 5.25
CA ALA A 496 -12.17 -34.15 5.17
C ALA A 496 -12.53 -35.48 4.49
N SER A 497 -13.77 -35.96 4.65
CA SER A 497 -14.27 -37.18 3.99
C SER A 497 -14.31 -37.10 2.47
N HIS A 498 -14.46 -35.90 1.88
CA HIS A 498 -14.46 -35.71 0.43
C HIS A 498 -13.04 -35.65 -0.15
N ASN A 499 -12.04 -35.44 0.71
CA ASN A 499 -10.69 -35.05 0.35
C ASN A 499 -9.66 -36.17 0.61
N VAL A 500 -10.01 -37.40 0.26
CA VAL A 500 -9.21 -38.61 0.52
C VAL A 500 -8.18 -38.94 -0.56
N LEU A 501 -8.29 -38.36 -1.76
CA LEU A 501 -7.35 -38.59 -2.88
C LEU A 501 -6.42 -37.40 -3.08
N SER A 502 -5.17 -37.69 -3.44
CA SER A 502 -4.20 -36.66 -3.83
C SER A 502 -4.59 -36.03 -5.17
N PRO A 503 -4.69 -34.69 -5.25
CA PRO A 503 -4.98 -34.01 -6.51
C PRO A 503 -3.87 -34.15 -7.56
N ALA A 504 -2.63 -34.45 -7.14
CA ALA A 504 -1.48 -34.54 -8.05
C ALA A 504 -1.41 -35.86 -8.82
N HIS A 505 -1.76 -36.98 -8.17
CA HIS A 505 -1.55 -38.33 -8.72
C HIS A 505 -2.76 -39.26 -8.59
N GLY A 506 -3.87 -38.83 -7.96
CA GLY A 506 -5.08 -39.63 -7.79
C GLY A 506 -4.97 -40.78 -6.78
N LYS A 507 -3.79 -40.99 -6.16
CA LYS A 507 -3.61 -42.00 -5.12
C LYS A 507 -4.29 -41.59 -3.80
N PRO A 508 -4.82 -42.54 -3.01
CA PRO A 508 -5.34 -42.25 -1.67
C PRO A 508 -4.28 -41.65 -0.75
N LEU A 509 -4.70 -40.70 0.08
CA LEU A 509 -3.88 -40.06 1.12
C LEU A 509 -4.27 -40.54 2.52
N ALA A 510 -5.54 -40.90 2.74
CA ALA A 510 -6.03 -41.46 3.99
C ALA A 510 -5.69 -42.96 4.11
N ILE A 511 -4.42 -43.30 3.94
CA ILE A 511 -3.92 -44.68 4.06
C ILE A 511 -3.54 -44.93 5.53
N PRO A 512 -3.93 -46.06 6.13
CA PRO A 512 -3.46 -46.44 7.46
C PRO A 512 -1.93 -46.47 7.52
N SER A 513 -1.37 -45.93 8.60
CA SER A 513 0.08 -45.85 8.80
C SER A 513 0.51 -46.51 10.09
N GLN A 514 1.78 -46.92 10.17
CA GLN A 514 2.43 -47.39 11.39
C GLN A 514 1.63 -48.50 12.10
N ASP A 515 1.12 -48.25 13.31
CA ASP A 515 0.47 -49.22 14.18
C ASP A 515 -0.76 -49.88 13.55
N MET A 516 -1.54 -49.12 12.76
CA MET A 516 -2.72 -49.67 12.08
C MET A 516 -2.34 -50.78 11.09
N VAL A 517 -1.22 -50.60 10.38
CA VAL A 517 -0.71 -51.58 9.41
C VAL A 517 -0.11 -52.78 10.13
N ILE A 518 0.65 -52.55 11.21
CA ILE A 518 1.24 -53.62 12.02
C ILE A 518 0.15 -54.49 12.63
N GLY A 519 -0.91 -53.89 13.18
CA GLY A 519 -2.05 -54.61 13.74
C GLY A 519 -2.74 -55.50 12.70
N CYS A 520 -3.06 -54.94 11.52
CA CYS A 520 -3.65 -55.73 10.42
C CYS A 520 -2.72 -56.87 10.00
N TYR A 521 -1.43 -56.58 9.79
CA TYR A 521 -0.44 -57.57 9.38
C TYR A 521 -0.32 -58.71 10.38
N TYR A 522 -0.22 -58.39 11.68
CA TYR A 522 -0.13 -59.37 12.75
C TYR A 522 -1.35 -60.28 12.81
N LEU A 523 -2.56 -59.73 12.68
CA LEU A 523 -3.80 -60.49 12.65
C LEU A 523 -3.91 -61.41 11.42
N THR A 524 -3.40 -60.97 10.27
CA THR A 524 -3.41 -61.76 9.03
C THR A 524 -2.24 -62.72 8.88
N LYS A 525 -1.34 -62.79 9.88
CA LYS A 525 -0.16 -63.64 9.80
C LYS A 525 -0.53 -65.10 10.08
N VAL A 526 -0.38 -65.95 9.07
CA VAL A 526 -0.63 -67.39 9.19
C VAL A 526 0.24 -68.01 10.27
N LYS A 527 -0.38 -68.77 11.18
CA LYS A 527 0.30 -69.57 12.19
C LYS A 527 0.10 -71.06 11.86
N PRO A 528 1.16 -71.80 11.52
CA PRO A 528 1.03 -73.22 11.19
C PRO A 528 0.58 -74.01 12.43
N GLY A 529 -0.48 -74.81 12.28
CA GLY A 529 -0.99 -75.71 13.33
C GLY A 529 -2.09 -75.14 14.24
N GLU A 530 -2.61 -73.94 13.98
CA GLU A 530 -3.79 -73.41 14.69
C GLU A 530 -5.09 -73.65 13.89
N LEU A 531 -6.22 -73.79 14.60
CA LEU A 531 -7.54 -74.03 14.00
C LEU A 531 -8.06 -72.76 13.29
N GLY A 532 -8.17 -72.82 11.97
CA GLY A 532 -8.69 -71.73 11.13
C GLY A 532 -7.68 -71.24 10.08
N GLU A 533 -7.02 -72.17 9.39
CA GLU A 533 -6.20 -71.87 8.19
C GLU A 533 -6.99 -71.09 7.13
#